data_AF-A0AAD7D8L6-F1
#
_entry.id   AF-A0AAD7D8L6-F1
#
_cell.length_a   1.000
_cell.length_b   1.000
_cell.length_c   1.000
_cell.angle_alpha   90.00
_cell.angle_beta   90.00
_cell.angle_gamma   90.00
#
_symmetry.space_group_name_H-M   'P 1'
#
loop_
_entity.id
_entity.type
_entity.pdbx_description
1 polymer ?
#
loop_
_entity_poly.entity_id
_entity_poly.type
_entity_poly.pdbx_seq_one_letter_code
_entity_poly.pdbx_strand_id
1 'polypeptide(L)'
;APMHRHQTGDLRCNLAHLKIISDVAATGALIGQLNTTCIATQLSTATTVAMAQAGLKSIDDGIQTILTTVFSRQTAPASSHDQVSDGLATEQMA
;
A
#
# COMPACT_ATOMS: atom_id res chain seq x y z
N ALA A 1 11.78 20.07 11.59
CA ALA A 1 11.95 20.83 10.34
C ALA A 1 10.57 21.23 9.81
N PRO A 2 10.38 22.41 9.20
CA PRO A 2 9.04 22.77 8.71
C PRO A 2 8.68 21.84 7.55
N MET A 3 7.47 21.27 7.63
CA MET A 3 6.91 20.42 6.58
C MET A 3 6.90 21.22 5.28
N HIS A 4 7.71 20.78 4.31
CA HIS A 4 7.81 21.42 3.02
C HIS A 4 6.41 21.51 2.41
N ARG A 5 6.02 22.73 2.02
CA ARG A 5 4.81 23.02 1.25
C ARG A 5 4.67 21.98 0.15
N HIS A 6 3.53 21.29 0.15
CA HIS A 6 2.99 20.35 -0.83
C HIS A 6 3.98 19.84 -1.88
N GLN A 7 4.10 18.51 -2.00
CA GLN A 7 4.83 17.77 -3.06
C GLN A 7 4.42 18.13 -4.51
N THR A 8 3.67 19.21 -4.75
CA THR A 8 3.51 19.91 -6.03
C THR A 8 4.81 20.43 -6.66
N GLY A 9 5.99 20.20 -6.06
CA GLY A 9 7.26 20.77 -6.51
C GLY A 9 8.03 19.97 -7.57
N ASP A 10 7.80 18.66 -7.70
CA ASP A 10 8.47 17.84 -8.72
C ASP A 10 7.50 16.82 -9.33
N LEU A 11 7.12 17.09 -10.59
CA LEU A 11 6.27 16.19 -11.37
C LEU A 11 6.88 14.79 -11.54
N ARG A 12 8.22 14.65 -11.53
CA ARG A 12 8.90 13.36 -11.62
C ARG A 12 8.73 12.57 -10.32
N CYS A 13 8.81 13.23 -9.17
CA CYS A 13 8.54 12.62 -7.87
C CYS A 13 7.08 12.14 -7.79
N ASN A 14 6.13 12.97 -8.22
CA ASN A 14 4.71 12.59 -8.25
C ASN A 14 4.43 11.45 -9.23
N LEU A 15 5.08 11.44 -10.39
CA LEU A 15 4.96 10.34 -11.35
C LEU A 15 5.56 9.04 -10.79
N ALA A 16 6.70 9.11 -10.11
CA ALA A 16 7.30 7.96 -9.43
C ALA A 16 6.37 7.42 -8.33
N HIS A 17 5.74 8.29 -7.55
CA HIS A 17 4.72 7.88 -6.57
C HIS A 17 3.53 7.19 -7.24
N LEU A 18 2.97 7.76 -8.31
CA LEU A 18 1.87 7.12 -9.05
C LEU A 18 2.28 5.75 -9.61
N LYS A 19 3.51 5.61 -10.11
CA LYS A 19 4.02 4.32 -10.56
C LYS A 19 4.09 3.31 -9.42
N ILE A 20 4.61 3.70 -8.25
CA ILE A 20 4.66 2.82 -7.08
C ILE A 20 3.26 2.37 -6.67
N ILE A 21 2.29 3.29 -6.61
CA ILE A 21 0.89 2.97 -6.30
C ILE A 21 0.33 1.95 -7.31
N SER A 22 0.60 2.14 -8.60
CA SER A 22 0.20 1.20 -9.65
C SER A 22 0.85 -0.17 -9.50
N ASP A 23 2.14 -0.22 -9.16
CA ASP A 23 2.88 -1.47 -8.98
C ASP A 23 2.36 -2.23 -7.73
N VAL A 24 2.03 -1.53 -6.64
CA VAL A 24 1.39 -2.11 -5.43
C VAL A 24 0.05 -2.77 -5.77
N ALA A 25 -0.80 -2.08 -6.53
CA ALA A 25 -2.08 -2.63 -6.97
C ALA A 25 -1.90 -3.87 -7.85
N ALA A 26 -0.91 -3.85 -8.77
CA ALA A 26 -0.60 -4.98 -9.62
C ALA A 26 -0.10 -6.20 -8.81
N THR A 27 0.74 -5.98 -7.80
CA THR A 27 1.18 -7.03 -6.88
C THR A 27 0.01 -7.65 -6.13
N GLY A 28 -0.92 -6.84 -5.61
CA GLY A 28 -2.14 -7.34 -4.96
C GLY A 28 -2.99 -8.23 -5.87
N ALA A 29 -3.16 -7.82 -7.13
CA ALA A 29 -3.86 -8.62 -8.12
C ALA A 29 -3.14 -9.94 -8.43
N LEU A 30 -1.82 -9.93 -8.54
CA LEU A 30 -1.01 -11.14 -8.78
C LEU A 30 -1.09 -12.12 -7.61
N ILE A 31 -1.00 -11.64 -6.37
CA ILE A 31 -1.16 -12.48 -5.17
C ILE A 31 -2.57 -13.07 -5.11
N GLY A 32 -3.60 -12.30 -5.49
CA GLY A 32 -4.98 -12.78 -5.60
C GLY A 32 -5.19 -13.88 -6.65
N GLN A 33 -4.30 -14.00 -7.65
CA GLN A 33 -4.33 -15.04 -8.67
C GLN A 33 -3.64 -16.34 -8.25
N LEU A 34 -2.96 -16.35 -7.11
CA LEU A 34 -2.31 -17.58 -6.63
C LEU A 34 -3.36 -18.65 -6.38
N ASN A 35 -3.07 -19.88 -6.81
CA ASN A 35 -3.98 -21.01 -6.68
C ASN A 35 -4.18 -21.35 -5.19
N THR A 36 -5.32 -20.93 -4.65
CA THR A 36 -5.68 -21.11 -3.24
C THR A 36 -5.78 -22.57 -2.83
N THR A 37 -6.06 -23.48 -3.76
CA THR A 37 -6.08 -24.94 -3.49
C THR A 37 -4.68 -25.50 -3.28
N CYS A 38 -3.68 -25.01 -4.03
CA CYS A 38 -2.28 -25.41 -3.85
C CYS A 38 -1.72 -24.83 -2.54
N ILE A 39 -2.05 -23.57 -2.26
CA ILE A 39 -1.64 -22.86 -1.05
C ILE A 39 -2.26 -23.45 0.23
N ALA A 40 -3.54 -23.81 0.21
CA ALA A 40 -4.26 -24.30 1.39
C ALA A 40 -3.65 -25.61 1.96
N THR A 41 -2.90 -26.37 1.15
CA THR A 41 -2.23 -27.58 1.61
C THR A 41 -0.90 -27.32 2.32
N GLN A 42 -0.39 -26.09 2.29
CA GLN A 42 0.87 -25.69 2.95
C GLN A 42 0.63 -24.50 3.88
N LEU A 43 0.53 -24.78 5.18
CA LEU A 43 0.16 -23.80 6.20
C LEU A 43 1.05 -22.55 6.19
N SER A 44 2.37 -22.71 6.04
CA SER A 44 3.29 -21.57 5.96
C SER A 44 3.00 -20.67 4.76
N THR A 45 2.79 -21.26 3.58
CA THR A 45 2.46 -20.52 2.35
C THR A 45 1.10 -19.84 2.45
N ALA A 46 0.11 -20.49 3.08
CA ALA A 46 -1.20 -19.89 3.32
C ALA A 46 -1.11 -18.67 4.26
N THR A 47 -0.32 -18.77 5.32
CA THR A 47 -0.08 -17.65 6.24
C THR A 47 0.65 -16.50 5.54
N THR A 48 1.73 -16.78 4.80
CA THR A 48 2.46 -15.80 3.98
C THR A 48 1.53 -15.05 3.02
N VAL A 49 0.70 -15.78 2.26
CA VAL A 49 -0.23 -15.16 1.30
C VAL A 49 -1.26 -14.30 2.01
N ALA A 50 -1.81 -14.76 3.14
CA ALA A 50 -2.76 -13.98 3.92
C ALA A 50 -2.13 -12.69 4.50
N MET A 51 -0.89 -12.76 4.98
CA MET A 51 -0.15 -11.60 5.50
C MET A 51 0.16 -10.59 4.39
N ALA A 52 0.61 -11.06 3.23
CA ALA A 52 0.85 -10.19 2.08
C ALA A 52 -0.45 -9.51 1.60
N GLN A 53 -1.57 -10.24 1.55
CA GLN A 53 -2.88 -9.66 1.21
C GLN A 53 -3.33 -8.60 2.22
N ALA A 54 -3.16 -8.87 3.52
CA ALA A 54 -3.51 -7.93 4.58
C ALA A 54 -2.63 -6.67 4.53
N GLY A 55 -1.32 -6.83 4.35
CA GLY A 55 -0.37 -5.73 4.23
C GLY A 55 -0.67 -4.83 3.02
N LEU A 56 -0.86 -5.43 1.85
CA LEU A 56 -1.22 -4.70 0.61
C LEU A 56 -2.55 -3.97 0.73
N LYS A 57 -3.55 -4.56 1.40
CA LYS A 57 -4.82 -3.89 1.64
C LYS A 57 -4.66 -2.68 2.57
N SER A 58 -3.86 -2.79 3.64
CA SER A 58 -3.57 -1.66 4.53
C SER A 58 -2.86 -0.52 3.80
N ILE A 59 -1.90 -0.85 2.93
CA ILE A 59 -1.21 0.11 2.07
C ILE A 59 -2.21 0.82 1.14
N ASP A 60 -3.09 0.07 0.46
CA ASP A 60 -4.08 0.63 -0.47
C ASP A 60 -5.07 1.56 0.26
N ASP A 61 -5.63 1.13 1.40
CA ASP A 61 -6.57 1.93 2.20
C ASP A 61 -5.93 3.26 2.69
N GLY A 62 -4.67 3.21 3.13
CA GLY A 62 -3.90 4.39 3.53
C GLY A 62 -3.66 5.34 2.35
N ILE A 63 -3.24 4.81 1.19
CA ILE A 63 -3.03 5.60 -0.05
C ILE A 63 -4.34 6.24 -0.51
N GLN A 64 -5.46 5.52 -0.52
CA GLN A 64 -6.77 6.06 -0.92
C GLN A 64 -7.19 7.23 -0.02
N THR A 65 -6.93 7.12 1.29
CA THR A 65 -7.20 8.20 2.25
C THR A 65 -6.32 9.43 1.99
N ILE A 66 -5.02 9.23 1.74
CA ILE A 66 -4.09 10.31 1.37
C ILE A 66 -4.54 10.98 0.07
N LEU A 67 -4.86 10.21 -0.97
CA LEU A 67 -5.30 10.76 -2.25
C LEU A 67 -6.60 11.55 -2.10
N THR A 68 -7.59 11.01 -1.39
CA THR A 68 -8.89 11.68 -1.16
C THR A 68 -8.73 13.01 -0.43
N THR A 69 -7.85 13.06 0.59
CA THR A 69 -7.58 14.29 1.34
C THR A 69 -6.80 15.31 0.50
N VAL A 70 -5.84 14.86 -0.32
CA VAL A 70 -5.13 15.72 -1.28
C VAL A 70 -6.10 16.34 -2.30
N PHE A 71 -6.99 15.54 -2.91
CA PHE A 71 -8.00 16.06 -3.85
C PHE A 71 -8.97 17.05 -3.17
N SER A 72 -9.25 16.82 -1.89
CA SER A 72 -10.07 17.72 -1.06
C SER A 72 -9.30 18.94 -0.53
N ARG A 73 -8.01 19.11 -0.88
CA ARG A 73 -7.10 20.15 -0.38
C ARG A 73 -6.95 20.16 1.15
N GLN A 74 -7.08 19.00 1.77
CA GLN A 74 -6.88 18.80 3.20
C GLN A 74 -5.52 18.16 3.45
N THR A 75 -5.03 18.29 4.69
CA THR A 75 -3.85 17.54 5.13
C THR A 75 -4.27 16.10 5.38
N ALA A 76 -3.55 15.13 4.83
CA ALA A 76 -3.79 13.73 5.12
C ALA A 76 -3.59 13.45 6.63
N PRO A 77 -4.48 12.68 7.28
CA PRO A 77 -4.32 12.35 8.69
C PRO A 77 -3.07 11.48 8.89
N ALA A 78 -2.36 11.65 10.01
CA ALA A 78 -1.17 10.87 10.34
C ALA A 78 -1.44 9.35 10.29
N SER A 79 -2.62 8.93 10.74
CA SER A 79 -3.06 7.54 10.71
C SER A 79 -3.04 6.91 9.31
N SER A 80 -3.25 7.69 8.24
CA SER A 80 -3.19 7.16 6.87
C SER A 80 -1.75 6.87 6.42
N HIS A 81 -0.77 7.62 6.92
CA HIS A 81 0.64 7.31 6.74
C HIS A 81 1.07 6.12 7.60
N ASP A 82 0.54 6.02 8.82
CA ASP A 82 0.77 4.88 9.71
C ASP A 82 0.24 3.58 9.08
N GLN A 83 -0.95 3.60 8.48
CA GLN A 83 -1.52 2.45 7.75
C GLN A 83 -0.63 1.96 6.60
N VAL A 84 0.02 2.87 5.88
CA VAL A 84 0.97 2.49 4.83
C VAL A 84 2.23 1.86 5.44
N SER A 85 2.75 2.44 6.52
CA SER A 85 3.92 1.91 7.24
C SER A 85 3.65 0.53 7.85
N ASP A 86 2.52 0.38 8.54
CA ASP A 86 2.10 -0.87 9.19
C ASP A 86 1.80 -1.96 8.15
N GLY A 87 1.20 -1.58 7.03
CA GLY A 87 0.95 -2.49 5.92
C GLY A 87 2.25 -3.02 5.29
N LEU A 88 3.26 -2.15 5.13
CA LEU A 88 4.59 -2.55 4.67
C LEU A 88 5.29 -3.48 5.67
N ALA A 89 5.21 -3.18 6.96
CA ALA A 89 5.76 -4.05 7.99
C ALA A 89 5.08 -5.42 7.99
N THR A 90 3.75 -5.46 7.82
CA THR A 90 2.98 -6.71 7.75
C THR A 90 3.35 -7.54 6.52
N GLU A 91 3.54 -6.90 5.36
CA GLU A 91 3.96 -7.57 4.12
C GLU A 91 5.39 -8.12 4.22
N GLN A 92 6.31 -7.40 4.87
CA GLN A 92 7.69 -7.89 5.10
C GLN A 92 7.79 -9.09 6.05
N MET A 93 6.72 -9.37 6.80
CA MET A 93 6.63 -10.56 7.64
C MET A 93 5.98 -11.76 6.92
N ALA A 94 5.54 -11.58 5.67
CA ALA A 94 5.00 -12.63 4.82
C ALA A 94 6.10 -13.60 4.36
#